data_AF-A0A841VIC1-F1
#
_entry.id   AF-A0A841VIC1-F1
#
_cell.length_a   1.000
_cell.length_b   1.000
_cell.length_c   1.000
_cell.angle_alpha   90.00
_cell.angle_beta   90.00
_cell.angle_gamma   90.00
#
_symmetry.space_group_name_H-M   'P 1'
#
loop_
_entity.id
_entity.type
_entity.pdbx_description
1 polymer ?
#
loop_
_entity_poly.entity_id
_entity_poly.type
_entity_poly.pdbx_seq_one_letter_code
_entity_poly.pdbx_strand_id
1 'polypeptide(L)'
;MTQLTQLVSAGVSLLTLNLTVLVVGALDTYAQSSPATTFSDVQPNYWAQPFIQGLAARNIVTGYPDGTFRPEQPVDRDEFAAIIRKAFEQPPIRQIQSGAVYKDIPANYWATRPIEEAYQQGFMSGYPGGYFRPNQSVSKVEAIVALNKGLNLTSGTSAVTVPTITQRVVTQKTTQKAVKRRILMPLGFTALMQPLLIPKAQAVAANTVNLNRPASFIITNTYADANKIPQYAVGDVATATKKNIVVNYPNPKVLNPSKAATRGEITALIYQTLVSQGKIEPIAINLPAHQYIVRTPVNKQNAQ
;
A
#
# COMPACT_ATOMS: atom_id res chain seq x y z
N MET A 1 22.75 1.45 96.52
CA MET A 1 22.03 2.74 96.33
C MET A 1 21.32 2.64 94.99
N THR A 2 20.08 2.15 94.98
CA THR A 2 18.82 2.94 94.86
C THR A 2 18.68 3.59 93.48
N GLN A 3 17.63 3.43 92.68
CA GLN A 3 16.35 2.70 92.74
C GLN A 3 15.73 2.74 91.31
N LEU A 4 14.87 1.76 91.01
CA LEU A 4 13.57 1.79 90.26
C LEU A 4 13.42 2.68 88.99
N THR A 5 12.70 2.30 87.92
CA THR A 5 11.32 1.77 87.91
C THR A 5 10.95 1.30 86.48
N GLN A 6 10.26 0.14 86.41
CA GLN A 6 9.06 -0.16 85.59
C GLN A 6 9.15 -0.34 84.05
N LEU A 7 8.32 -1.15 83.36
CA LEU A 7 7.10 -1.93 83.68
C LEU A 7 6.84 -2.90 82.49
N VAL A 8 6.40 -4.15 82.79
CA VAL A 8 5.28 -4.91 82.17
C VAL A 8 5.29 -5.16 80.65
N SER A 9 4.87 -6.29 80.09
CA SER A 9 4.35 -7.61 80.48
C SER A 9 3.92 -8.28 79.16
N ALA A 10 3.86 -9.62 79.15
CA ALA A 10 2.99 -10.49 78.34
C ALA A 10 2.82 -10.16 76.84
N GLY A 11 3.24 -11.00 75.89
CA GLY A 11 2.74 -12.37 75.76
C GLY A 11 1.48 -12.40 74.88
N VAL A 12 1.36 -13.45 74.07
CA VAL A 12 0.18 -13.98 73.36
C VAL A 12 0.30 -14.03 71.83
N SER A 13 0.65 -15.25 71.38
CA SER A 13 0.18 -16.03 70.23
C SER A 13 -0.19 -15.36 68.91
N LEU A 14 0.57 -15.74 67.88
CA LEU A 14 0.14 -15.77 66.47
C LEU A 14 -1.14 -16.60 66.32
N LEU A 15 -2.23 -15.96 65.91
CA LEU A 15 -3.37 -16.61 65.25
C LEU A 15 -3.25 -16.28 63.76
N THR A 16 -2.79 -17.21 62.94
CA THR A 16 -2.74 -17.03 61.48
C THR A 16 -4.15 -17.16 60.90
N LEU A 17 -4.76 -16.03 60.55
CA LEU A 17 -6.01 -15.97 59.80
C LEU A 17 -5.70 -16.14 58.31
N ASN A 18 -6.01 -17.31 57.75
CA ASN A 18 -6.07 -17.50 56.30
C ASN A 18 -7.33 -16.82 55.77
N LEU A 19 -7.20 -15.60 55.27
CA LEU A 19 -8.27 -14.88 54.58
C LEU A 19 -8.19 -15.14 53.08
N THR A 20 -8.94 -16.12 52.59
CA THR A 20 -9.22 -16.26 51.15
C THR A 20 -10.27 -15.23 50.76
N VAL A 21 -9.85 -14.13 50.12
CA VAL A 21 -10.77 -13.19 49.49
C VAL A 21 -11.15 -13.73 48.11
N LEU A 22 -12.36 -14.26 47.99
CA LEU A 22 -13.01 -14.47 46.69
C LEU A 22 -13.46 -13.09 46.17
N VAL A 23 -12.61 -12.43 45.39
CA VAL A 23 -13.01 -11.25 44.62
C VAL A 23 -13.80 -11.74 43.41
N VAL A 24 -15.13 -11.83 43.54
CA VAL A 24 -16.04 -11.83 42.38
C VAL A 24 -16.20 -10.36 41.97
N GLY A 25 -15.16 -9.82 41.35
CA GLY A 25 -15.22 -8.53 40.68
C GLY A 25 -15.78 -8.77 39.28
N ALA A 26 -16.96 -8.22 39.00
CA ALA A 26 -17.40 -8.03 37.62
C ALA A 26 -16.25 -7.37 36.85
N LEU A 27 -15.81 -7.99 35.76
CA LEU A 27 -14.92 -7.35 34.81
C LEU A 27 -15.75 -6.29 34.07
N ASP A 28 -16.01 -5.17 34.72
CA ASP A 28 -16.37 -3.94 34.02
C ASP A 28 -15.13 -3.54 33.22
N THR A 29 -15.08 -4.06 31.99
CA THR A 29 -14.19 -3.59 30.96
C THR A 29 -14.53 -2.12 30.76
N TYR A 30 -13.77 -1.24 31.42
CA TYR A 30 -13.70 0.16 31.04
C TYR A 30 -13.09 0.21 29.65
N ALA A 31 -13.93 0.05 28.62
CA ALA A 31 -13.59 0.46 27.28
C ALA A 31 -13.33 1.97 27.39
N GLN A 32 -12.05 2.35 27.45
CA GLN A 32 -11.65 3.75 27.32
C GLN A 32 -12.14 4.21 25.95
N SER A 33 -13.30 4.85 25.93
CA SER A 33 -13.77 5.65 24.80
C SER A 33 -12.77 6.80 24.65
N SER A 34 -11.76 6.59 23.82
CA SER A 34 -10.94 7.70 23.33
C SER A 34 -11.92 8.72 22.73
N PRO A 35 -11.90 10.00 23.15
CA PRO A 35 -12.82 10.99 22.65
C PRO A 35 -12.71 11.00 21.12
N ALA A 36 -13.81 10.70 20.44
CA ALA A 36 -13.82 10.67 18.98
C ALA A 36 -13.54 12.08 18.48
N THR A 37 -12.39 12.30 17.85
CA THR A 37 -12.09 13.57 17.20
C THR A 37 -13.07 13.76 16.05
N THR A 38 -14.02 14.68 16.20
CA THR A 38 -14.98 15.08 15.18
C THR A 38 -14.54 16.37 14.52
N PHE A 39 -14.83 16.51 13.22
CA PHE A 39 -14.54 17.71 12.44
C PHE A 39 -15.85 18.25 11.86
N SER A 40 -16.03 19.57 11.87
CA SER A 40 -17.31 20.21 11.50
C SER A 40 -17.72 20.00 10.03
N ASP A 41 -16.75 19.75 9.16
CA ASP A 41 -16.90 19.52 7.72
C ASP A 41 -16.80 18.04 7.32
N VAL A 42 -16.73 17.12 8.30
CA VAL A 42 -16.76 15.67 8.06
C VAL A 42 -18.09 15.12 8.59
N GLN A 43 -19.07 15.04 7.70
CA GLN A 43 -20.40 14.53 8.04
C GLN A 43 -20.35 13.04 8.45
N PRO A 44 -21.25 12.55 9.31
CA PRO A 44 -21.25 11.14 9.75
C PRO A 44 -21.35 10.12 8.61
N ASN A 45 -21.97 10.50 7.49
CA ASN A 45 -22.09 9.67 6.29
C ASN A 45 -21.01 9.95 5.23
N TYR A 46 -20.03 10.80 5.53
CA TYR A 46 -18.93 11.09 4.62
C TYR A 46 -18.08 9.83 4.41
N TRP A 47 -17.77 9.51 3.15
CA TRP A 47 -17.20 8.21 2.77
C TRP A 47 -15.87 7.89 3.48
N ALA A 48 -15.05 8.90 3.76
CA ALA A 48 -13.75 8.72 4.41
C ALA A 48 -13.80 8.92 5.93
N GLN A 49 -14.96 9.24 6.50
CA GLN A 49 -15.15 9.53 7.91
C GLN A 49 -14.50 8.50 8.85
N PRO A 50 -14.66 7.16 8.66
CA PRO A 50 -14.07 6.21 9.59
C PRO A 50 -12.54 6.16 9.50
N PHE A 51 -11.97 6.39 8.31
CA PHE A 51 -10.51 6.47 8.14
C PHE A 51 -9.97 7.74 8.82
N ILE A 52 -10.65 8.87 8.64
CA ILE A 52 -10.31 10.16 9.24
C ILE A 52 -10.33 10.06 10.76
N GLN A 53 -11.41 9.56 11.35
CA GLN A 53 -11.50 9.40 12.81
C GLN A 53 -10.44 8.45 13.35
N GLY A 54 -10.22 7.32 12.66
CA GLY A 54 -9.25 6.34 13.11
C GLY A 54 -7.80 6.85 13.10
N LEU A 55 -7.41 7.66 12.12
CA LEU A 55 -6.08 8.28 12.10
C LEU A 55 -5.99 9.50 13.01
N ALA A 56 -7.08 10.26 13.18
CA ALA A 56 -7.13 11.41 14.09
C ALA A 56 -7.01 10.98 15.56
N ALA A 57 -7.68 9.90 15.96
CA ALA A 57 -7.57 9.32 17.29
C ALA A 57 -6.14 8.84 17.63
N ARG A 58 -5.32 8.61 16.60
CA ARG A 58 -3.91 8.21 16.71
C ARG A 58 -2.93 9.37 16.53
N ASN A 59 -3.42 10.61 16.42
CA ASN A 59 -2.64 11.82 16.15
C ASN A 59 -1.80 11.78 14.86
N ILE A 60 -2.14 10.90 13.92
CA ILE A 60 -1.46 10.78 12.62
C ILE A 60 -1.90 11.92 11.70
N VAL A 61 -3.20 12.20 11.67
CA VAL A 61 -3.78 13.37 10.99
C VAL A 61 -4.42 14.28 12.01
N THR A 62 -4.38 15.58 11.77
CA THR A 62 -4.97 16.61 12.64
C THR A 62 -5.80 17.56 11.80
N GLY A 63 -6.88 18.08 12.37
CA GLY A 63 -7.67 19.16 11.77
C GLY A 63 -6.98 20.51 11.88
N TYR A 64 -7.66 21.53 11.38
CA TYR A 64 -7.25 22.92 11.44
C TYR A 64 -7.78 23.58 12.74
N PRO A 65 -7.19 24.71 13.17
CA PRO A 65 -7.63 25.42 14.38
C PRO A 65 -9.11 25.88 14.34
N ASP A 66 -9.69 25.98 13.15
CA ASP A 66 -11.11 26.30 12.92
C ASP A 66 -12.07 25.11 13.13
N GLY A 67 -11.54 23.95 13.53
CA GLY A 67 -12.33 22.72 13.76
C GLY A 67 -12.63 21.91 12.50
N THR A 68 -12.09 22.30 11.34
CA THR A 68 -12.28 21.60 10.06
C THR A 68 -11.20 20.55 9.80
N PHE A 69 -11.49 19.57 8.94
CA PHE A 69 -10.52 18.62 8.41
C PHE A 69 -10.12 18.94 6.97
N ARG A 70 -11.01 19.57 6.19
CA ARG A 70 -10.86 19.87 4.76
C ARG A 70 -10.60 18.61 3.91
N PRO A 71 -11.49 17.60 3.95
CA PRO A 71 -11.23 16.30 3.34
C PRO A 71 -11.16 16.35 1.80
N GLU A 72 -11.77 17.35 1.17
CA GLU A 72 -11.76 17.54 -0.29
C GLU A 72 -10.58 18.39 -0.78
N GLN A 73 -9.78 18.98 0.12
CA GLN A 73 -8.64 19.79 -0.26
C GLN A 73 -7.51 18.89 -0.78
N PRO A 74 -6.87 19.23 -1.92
CA PRO A 74 -5.64 18.57 -2.36
C PRO A 74 -4.53 18.65 -1.31
N VAL A 75 -3.72 17.60 -1.21
CA VAL A 75 -2.56 17.55 -0.30
C VAL A 75 -1.29 17.90 -1.05
N ASP A 76 -0.55 18.85 -0.53
CA ASP A 76 0.76 19.25 -1.04
C ASP A 76 1.86 18.28 -0.59
N ARG A 77 2.97 18.26 -1.31
CA ARG A 77 4.06 17.29 -1.10
C ARG A 77 4.71 17.40 0.27
N ASP A 78 4.80 18.61 0.81
CA ASP A 78 5.29 18.89 2.16
C ASP A 78 4.35 18.34 3.26
N GLU A 79 3.04 18.56 3.13
CA GLU A 79 2.02 18.00 4.01
C GLU A 79 1.99 16.48 3.93
N PHE A 80 2.09 15.92 2.73
CA PHE A 80 2.14 14.47 2.56
C PHE A 80 3.37 13.85 3.26
N ALA A 81 4.54 14.50 3.16
CA ALA A 81 5.74 14.07 3.89
C ALA A 81 5.53 14.11 5.42
N ALA A 82 4.85 15.13 5.93
CA ALA A 82 4.52 15.24 7.35
C ALA A 82 3.54 14.13 7.81
N ILE A 83 2.55 13.78 6.99
CA ILE A 83 1.62 12.68 7.27
C ILE A 83 2.37 11.34 7.28
N ILE A 84 3.23 11.08 6.28
CA ILE A 84 4.06 9.87 6.21
C ILE A 84 4.90 9.73 7.47
N ARG A 85 5.62 10.80 7.84
CA ARG A 85 6.50 10.82 9.02
C ARG A 85 5.74 10.47 10.31
N LYS A 86 4.50 10.94 10.46
CA LYS A 86 3.66 10.60 11.62
C LYS A 86 3.11 9.18 11.57
N ALA A 87 2.84 8.66 10.37
CA ALA A 87 2.22 7.35 10.19
C ALA A 87 3.22 6.20 10.25
N PHE A 88 4.45 6.40 9.76
CA PHE A 88 5.41 5.33 9.57
C PHE A 88 6.79 5.72 10.09
N GLU A 89 7.30 4.89 10.99
CA GLU A 89 8.70 4.88 11.37
C GLU A 89 9.42 3.81 10.56
N GLN A 90 10.32 4.23 9.67
CA GLN A 90 11.20 3.34 8.92
C GLN A 90 12.66 3.72 9.20
N PRO A 91 13.58 2.75 9.18
CA PRO A 91 15.00 3.07 9.23
C PRO A 91 15.40 3.86 7.97
N PRO A 92 16.35 4.82 8.08
CA PRO A 92 16.85 5.52 6.92
C PRO A 92 17.60 4.55 5.99
N ILE A 93 17.27 4.58 4.70
CA ILE A 93 17.94 3.81 3.64
C ILE A 93 18.81 4.70 2.74
N ARG A 94 18.69 6.03 2.86
CA ARG A 94 19.53 7.02 2.17
C ARG A 94 20.23 7.90 3.19
N GLN A 95 21.44 8.34 2.86
CA GLN A 95 22.22 9.27 3.66
C GLN A 95 22.08 10.69 3.09
N ILE A 96 21.98 11.70 3.96
CA ILE A 96 22.04 13.12 3.60
C ILE A 96 23.41 13.63 4.04
N GLN A 97 24.24 14.08 3.11
CA GLN A 97 25.45 14.83 3.44
C GLN A 97 25.05 16.18 4.03
N SER A 98 25.77 16.64 5.05
CA SER A 98 25.47 17.89 5.77
C SER A 98 25.09 19.03 4.81
N GLY A 99 23.87 19.57 4.95
CA GLY A 99 23.31 20.59 4.07
C GLY A 99 21.86 20.30 3.68
N ALA A 100 21.25 21.23 2.94
CA ALA A 100 19.88 21.07 2.45
C ALA A 100 19.84 20.06 1.28
N VAL A 101 18.95 19.07 1.36
CA VAL A 101 18.74 18.08 0.28
C VAL A 101 18.22 18.73 -1.00
N TYR A 102 17.40 19.76 -0.85
CA TYR A 102 16.67 20.40 -1.94
C TYR A 102 16.86 21.91 -1.93
N LYS A 103 17.03 22.49 -3.12
CA LYS A 103 17.33 23.92 -3.32
C LYS A 103 16.16 24.84 -2.99
N ASP A 104 14.94 24.33 -3.11
CA ASP A 104 13.68 25.04 -2.86
C ASP A 104 13.13 24.82 -1.44
N ILE A 105 13.93 24.21 -0.55
CA ILE A 105 13.57 24.01 0.86
C ILE A 105 14.53 24.83 1.74
N PRO A 106 14.08 25.99 2.26
CA PRO A 106 14.84 26.75 3.25
C PRO A 106 15.12 25.94 4.52
N ALA A 107 16.24 26.16 5.19
CA ALA A 107 16.61 25.41 6.41
C ALA A 107 15.56 25.52 7.54
N ASN A 108 14.87 26.66 7.64
CA ASN A 108 13.83 26.94 8.63
C ASN A 108 12.41 26.66 8.13
N TYR A 109 12.25 25.97 7.00
CA TYR A 109 10.94 25.59 6.50
C TYR A 109 10.29 24.56 7.42
N TRP A 110 8.99 24.73 7.70
CA TRP A 110 8.26 23.90 8.68
C TRP A 110 8.32 22.40 8.35
N ALA A 111 8.38 22.07 7.06
CA ALA A 111 8.44 20.71 6.57
C ALA A 111 9.86 20.22 6.22
N THR A 112 10.93 20.98 6.51
CA THR A 112 12.31 20.53 6.22
C THR A 112 12.57 19.13 6.77
N ARG A 113 12.32 18.94 8.07
CA ARG A 113 12.53 17.63 8.71
C ARG A 113 11.60 16.53 8.17
N PRO A 114 10.27 16.72 8.05
CA PRO A 114 9.41 15.78 7.34
C PRO A 114 9.89 15.36 5.95
N ILE A 115 10.34 16.32 5.14
CA ILE A 115 10.80 16.09 3.77
C ILE A 115 12.10 15.28 3.77
N GLU A 116 13.05 15.63 4.62
CA GLU A 116 14.33 14.93 4.76
C GLU A 116 14.14 13.50 5.26
N GLU A 117 13.32 13.29 6.29
CA GLU A 117 13.04 11.95 6.82
C GLU A 117 12.30 11.10 5.78
N ALA A 118 11.29 11.65 5.09
CA ALA A 118 10.59 10.93 4.01
C ALA A 118 11.53 10.58 2.84
N TYR A 119 12.54 11.43 2.56
CA TYR A 119 13.57 11.13 1.58
C TYR A 119 14.53 10.02 2.06
N GLN A 120 15.04 10.14 3.29
CA GLN A 120 15.97 9.17 3.90
C GLN A 120 15.35 7.78 4.01
N GLN A 121 14.08 7.71 4.41
CA GLN A 121 13.31 6.48 4.56
C GLN A 121 12.82 5.91 3.22
N GLY A 122 13.06 6.61 2.10
CA GLY A 122 12.75 6.10 0.77
C GLY A 122 11.31 6.27 0.32
N PHE A 123 10.44 6.90 1.10
CA PHE A 123 9.07 7.20 0.71
C PHE A 123 9.01 8.19 -0.45
N MET A 124 9.77 9.27 -0.37
CA MET A 124 9.70 10.36 -1.34
C MET A 124 11.06 10.64 -1.98
N SER A 125 11.02 11.23 -3.16
CA SER A 125 12.19 11.77 -3.85
C SER A 125 11.81 13.12 -4.46
N GLY A 126 12.79 14.00 -4.62
CA GLY A 126 12.62 15.22 -5.39
C GLY A 126 12.64 14.99 -6.90
N TYR A 127 12.52 16.08 -7.62
CA TYR A 127 12.60 16.18 -9.07
C TYR A 127 14.03 16.46 -9.54
N PRO A 128 14.34 16.21 -10.82
CA PRO A 128 15.60 16.59 -11.42
C PRO A 128 15.95 18.06 -11.17
N GLY A 129 17.24 18.36 -11.01
CA GLY A 129 17.73 19.70 -10.70
C GLY A 129 17.84 20.03 -9.20
N GLY A 130 17.41 19.12 -8.32
CA GLY A 130 17.53 19.25 -6.87
C GLY A 130 16.36 20.00 -6.23
N TYR A 131 15.15 19.80 -6.74
CA TYR A 131 13.93 20.48 -6.27
C TYR A 131 12.96 19.49 -5.64
N PHE A 132 12.31 19.83 -4.52
CA PHE A 132 11.26 19.01 -3.93
C PHE A 132 9.86 19.40 -4.38
N ARG A 133 9.66 20.70 -4.68
CA ARG A 133 8.38 21.35 -5.00
C ARG A 133 7.35 21.16 -3.88
N PRO A 134 7.57 21.77 -2.70
CA PRO A 134 6.76 21.50 -1.52
C PRO A 134 5.28 21.78 -1.74
N ASN A 135 4.93 22.90 -2.41
CA ASN A 135 3.55 23.32 -2.66
C ASN A 135 2.94 22.74 -3.95
N GLN A 136 3.56 21.71 -4.52
CA GLN A 136 2.94 20.96 -5.60
C GLN A 136 2.08 19.87 -4.98
N SER A 137 0.81 19.78 -5.38
CA SER A 137 -0.07 18.71 -4.90
C SER A 137 0.38 17.32 -5.37
N VAL A 138 0.24 16.33 -4.49
CA VAL A 138 0.57 14.93 -4.76
C VAL A 138 -0.56 14.28 -5.53
N SER A 139 -0.26 13.62 -6.64
CA SER A 139 -1.25 12.80 -7.34
C SER A 139 -1.51 11.48 -6.62
N LYS A 140 -2.69 10.88 -6.85
CA LYS A 140 -3.05 9.61 -6.22
C LYS A 140 -2.07 8.48 -6.53
N VAL A 141 -1.53 8.43 -7.74
CA VAL A 141 -0.52 7.44 -8.10
C VAL A 141 0.81 7.69 -7.40
N GLU A 142 1.23 8.95 -7.26
CA GLU A 142 2.46 9.29 -6.54
C GLU A 142 2.37 8.91 -5.06
N ALA A 143 1.21 9.11 -4.41
CA ALA A 143 1.00 8.69 -3.03
C ALA A 143 1.12 7.17 -2.86
N ILE A 144 0.50 6.38 -3.75
CA ILE A 144 0.60 4.92 -3.74
C ILE A 144 2.05 4.46 -3.95
N VAL A 145 2.75 5.04 -4.92
CA VAL A 145 4.15 4.73 -5.21
C VAL A 145 5.04 5.05 -4.01
N ALA A 146 4.81 6.19 -3.35
CA ALA A 146 5.57 6.59 -2.18
C ALA A 146 5.42 5.59 -1.02
N LEU A 147 4.19 5.15 -0.74
CA LEU A 147 3.90 4.16 0.30
C LEU A 147 4.51 2.80 -0.05
N ASN A 148 4.40 2.36 -1.31
CA ASN A 148 4.97 1.09 -1.75
C ASN A 148 6.50 1.06 -1.60
N LYS A 149 7.17 2.15 -2.02
CA LYS A 149 8.63 2.28 -1.96
C LYS A 149 9.15 2.40 -0.53
N GLY A 150 8.59 3.32 0.26
CA GLY A 150 9.07 3.56 1.63
C GLY A 150 8.86 2.36 2.56
N LEU A 151 7.83 1.56 2.32
CA LEU A 151 7.55 0.36 3.11
C LEU A 151 8.05 -0.93 2.47
N ASN A 152 8.73 -0.82 1.31
CA ASN A 152 9.18 -1.95 0.50
C ASN A 152 8.10 -3.04 0.38
N LEU A 153 6.87 -2.64 0.06
CA LEU A 153 5.77 -3.57 0.00
C LEU A 153 6.01 -4.51 -1.18
N THR A 154 6.21 -5.78 -0.86
CA THR A 154 6.33 -6.82 -1.88
C THR A 154 4.94 -7.37 -2.19
N SER A 155 4.60 -7.43 -3.47
CA SER A 155 3.78 -8.56 -3.93
C SER A 155 4.63 -9.81 -3.66
N GLY A 156 4.08 -10.94 -3.23
CA GLY A 156 4.80 -12.22 -3.06
C GLY A 156 5.34 -12.81 -4.38
N THR A 157 5.94 -11.95 -5.20
CA THR A 157 6.46 -12.15 -6.54
C THR A 157 7.90 -11.67 -6.48
N SER A 158 8.83 -12.59 -6.25
CA SER A 158 10.23 -12.39 -6.60
C SER A 158 10.28 -11.79 -8.00
N ALA A 159 11.08 -10.74 -8.17
CA ALA A 159 11.32 -10.13 -9.46
C ALA A 159 11.69 -11.24 -10.46
N VAL A 160 10.81 -11.50 -11.42
CA VAL A 160 11.16 -12.35 -12.55
C VAL A 160 12.11 -11.50 -13.39
N THR A 161 13.41 -11.79 -13.28
CA THR A 161 14.36 -11.55 -14.37
C THR A 161 13.69 -12.07 -15.62
N VAL A 162 13.37 -11.19 -16.56
CA VAL A 162 12.86 -11.58 -17.88
C VAL A 162 13.90 -12.55 -18.44
N PRO A 163 13.61 -13.85 -18.64
CA PRO A 163 14.44 -14.63 -19.54
C PRO A 163 14.24 -13.98 -20.90
N THR A 164 15.29 -13.33 -21.41
CA THR A 164 15.42 -13.04 -22.83
C THR A 164 15.04 -14.31 -23.56
N ILE A 165 13.90 -14.31 -24.25
CA ILE A 165 13.57 -15.38 -25.17
C ILE A 165 14.61 -15.25 -26.28
N THR A 166 15.71 -16.00 -26.15
CA THR A 166 16.55 -16.29 -27.31
C THR A 166 15.63 -17.06 -28.25
N GLN A 167 15.02 -16.35 -29.20
CA GLN A 167 14.47 -16.99 -30.39
C GLN A 167 15.59 -17.88 -30.91
N ARG A 168 15.38 -19.20 -30.87
CA ARG A 168 16.17 -20.12 -31.66
C ARG A 168 15.93 -19.71 -33.11
N VAL A 169 16.84 -18.91 -33.65
CA VAL A 169 16.99 -18.77 -35.09
C VAL A 169 17.35 -20.16 -35.57
N VAL A 170 16.37 -20.86 -36.14
CA VAL A 170 16.63 -22.09 -36.88
C VAL A 170 17.52 -21.69 -38.04
N THR A 171 18.81 -21.95 -37.91
CA THR A 171 19.76 -21.80 -39.01
C THR A 171 19.38 -22.85 -40.05
N GLN A 172 18.58 -22.46 -41.05
CA GLN A 172 18.44 -23.25 -42.25
C GLN A 172 19.81 -23.30 -42.92
N LYS A 173 20.51 -24.44 -42.78
CA LYS A 173 21.65 -24.79 -43.64
C LYS A 173 21.13 -24.86 -45.08
N THR A 174 21.25 -23.77 -45.82
CA THR A 174 21.16 -23.79 -47.28
C THR A 174 22.45 -24.41 -47.81
N THR A 175 22.40 -25.71 -48.14
CA THR A 175 23.39 -26.33 -49.02
C THR A 175 23.23 -25.72 -50.41
N GLN A 176 23.96 -24.65 -50.71
CA GLN A 176 24.10 -24.14 -52.08
C GLN A 176 25.03 -25.07 -52.86
N LYS A 177 24.42 -26.01 -53.59
CA LYS A 177 25.09 -26.83 -54.60
C LYS A 177 25.18 -25.99 -55.89
N ALA A 178 26.40 -25.63 -56.28
CA ALA A 178 26.66 -24.86 -57.49
C ALA A 178 26.22 -25.63 -58.75
N VAL A 179 25.36 -25.03 -59.58
CA VAL A 179 25.07 -25.55 -60.92
C VAL A 179 24.97 -24.39 -61.93
N LYS A 180 25.83 -24.50 -62.94
CA LYS A 180 25.99 -23.61 -64.10
C LYS A 180 24.74 -23.68 -64.99
N ARG A 181 24.13 -22.53 -65.30
CA ARG A 181 22.90 -22.44 -66.12
C ARG A 181 23.16 -22.89 -67.56
N ARG A 182 22.35 -23.84 -68.05
CA ARG A 182 22.04 -24.04 -69.48
C ARG A 182 20.53 -23.91 -69.68
N ILE A 183 20.18 -23.23 -70.76
CA ILE A 183 18.85 -22.85 -71.25
C ILE A 183 18.13 -24.10 -71.81
N LEU A 184 16.82 -24.31 -71.54
CA LEU A 184 15.78 -24.80 -72.49
C LEU A 184 14.38 -24.94 -71.81
N MET A 185 13.33 -24.44 -72.47
CA MET A 185 11.87 -24.65 -72.23
C MET A 185 11.41 -26.09 -72.65
N PRO A 186 10.12 -26.54 -72.61
CA PRO A 186 8.93 -26.33 -71.75
C PRO A 186 8.13 -27.65 -71.41
N LEU A 187 6.91 -27.51 -70.82
CA LEU A 187 5.71 -28.40 -70.79
C LEU A 187 5.62 -29.63 -69.84
N GLY A 188 4.51 -29.67 -69.06
CA GLY A 188 3.72 -30.89 -68.81
C GLY A 188 3.58 -31.42 -67.36
N PHE A 189 2.36 -31.86 -67.04
CA PHE A 189 1.94 -32.90 -66.07
C PHE A 189 1.42 -32.55 -64.65
N THR A 190 0.08 -32.52 -64.58
CA THR A 190 -0.84 -33.29 -63.71
C THR A 190 -0.72 -33.28 -62.17
N ALA A 191 -1.87 -33.03 -61.55
CA ALA A 191 -2.18 -33.06 -60.13
C ALA A 191 -1.97 -34.42 -59.43
N LEU A 192 -1.70 -34.38 -58.12
CA LEU A 192 -1.98 -35.47 -57.19
C LEU A 192 -2.36 -34.92 -55.81
N MET A 193 -3.54 -35.35 -55.37
CA MET A 193 -4.18 -35.14 -54.07
C MET A 193 -3.27 -35.39 -52.86
N GLN A 194 -3.41 -34.57 -51.82
CA GLN A 194 -2.98 -34.89 -50.46
C GLN A 194 -4.18 -34.84 -49.49
N PRO A 195 -4.36 -35.84 -48.60
CA PRO A 195 -5.45 -35.86 -47.64
C PRO A 195 -5.19 -34.93 -46.44
N LEU A 196 -6.22 -34.21 -46.02
CA LEU A 196 -6.25 -33.39 -44.81
C LEU A 196 -6.17 -34.27 -43.56
N LEU A 197 -5.05 -34.23 -42.84
CA LEU A 197 -5.00 -34.68 -41.45
C LEU A 197 -5.68 -33.64 -40.56
N ILE A 198 -6.77 -34.02 -39.90
CA ILE A 198 -7.39 -33.27 -38.81
C ILE A 198 -6.53 -33.48 -37.56
N PRO A 199 -5.92 -32.43 -36.96
CA PRO A 199 -5.33 -32.55 -35.64
C PRO A 199 -6.45 -32.66 -34.61
N LYS A 200 -6.42 -33.76 -33.84
CA LYS A 200 -7.22 -34.00 -32.65
C LYS A 200 -7.07 -32.80 -31.70
N ALA A 201 -8.18 -32.16 -31.33
CA ALA A 201 -8.20 -31.10 -30.34
C ALA A 201 -7.58 -31.61 -29.02
N GLN A 202 -6.45 -31.03 -28.61
CA GLN A 202 -5.93 -31.20 -27.26
C GLN A 202 -6.96 -30.61 -26.28
N ALA A 203 -7.45 -31.45 -25.38
CA ALA A 203 -8.29 -31.04 -24.26
C ALA A 203 -7.57 -29.98 -23.42
N VAL A 204 -8.27 -28.87 -23.16
CA VAL A 204 -7.84 -27.79 -22.27
C VAL A 204 -7.74 -28.38 -20.85
N ALA A 205 -6.51 -28.56 -20.37
CA ALA A 205 -6.26 -28.94 -18.99
C ALA A 205 -6.77 -27.85 -18.05
N ALA A 206 -7.43 -28.26 -16.97
CA ALA A 206 -8.02 -27.40 -15.96
C ALA A 206 -7.04 -26.34 -15.43
N ASN A 207 -7.51 -25.09 -15.36
CA ASN A 207 -6.81 -23.92 -14.82
C ASN A 207 -6.38 -24.14 -13.36
N THR A 208 -5.12 -24.54 -13.14
CA THR A 208 -4.46 -24.28 -11.86
C THR A 208 -4.23 -22.78 -11.75
N VAL A 209 -4.90 -22.13 -10.80
CA VAL A 209 -4.79 -20.68 -10.55
C VAL A 209 -3.33 -20.35 -10.24
N ASN A 210 -2.61 -19.80 -11.22
CA ASN A 210 -1.29 -19.24 -10.99
C ASN A 210 -1.47 -17.97 -10.12
N LEU A 211 -1.12 -18.09 -8.83
CA LEU A 211 -1.17 -17.02 -7.83
C LEU A 211 -0.25 -15.84 -8.17
N ASN A 212 0.64 -16.02 -9.15
CA ASN A 212 1.58 -15.02 -9.59
C ASN A 212 1.11 -14.31 -10.88
N ARG A 213 -0.05 -13.65 -10.79
CA ARG A 213 -0.57 -12.83 -11.89
C ARG A 213 0.31 -11.58 -12.10
N PRO A 214 0.65 -11.24 -13.36
CA PRO A 214 1.46 -10.07 -13.64
C PRO A 214 0.74 -8.79 -13.21
N ALA A 215 1.52 -7.76 -12.84
CA ALA A 215 0.98 -6.50 -12.34
C ALA A 215 -0.01 -5.85 -13.33
N SER A 216 0.31 -5.89 -14.64
CA SER A 216 -0.57 -5.41 -15.71
C SER A 216 -1.93 -6.09 -15.73
N PHE A 217 -1.97 -7.41 -15.52
CA PHE A 217 -3.23 -8.15 -15.45
C PHE A 217 -4.08 -7.69 -14.26
N ILE A 218 -3.46 -7.43 -13.12
CA ILE A 218 -4.19 -6.99 -11.92
C ILE A 218 -4.85 -5.64 -12.16
N ILE A 219 -4.11 -4.66 -12.68
CA ILE A 219 -4.65 -3.32 -12.90
C ILE A 219 -5.73 -3.32 -14.00
N THR A 220 -5.54 -4.00 -15.13
CA THR A 220 -6.50 -4.02 -16.24
C THR A 220 -7.81 -4.72 -15.89
N ASN A 221 -7.78 -5.71 -14.99
CA ASN A 221 -8.99 -6.38 -14.51
C ASN A 221 -9.64 -5.70 -13.29
N THR A 222 -9.02 -4.65 -12.75
CA THR A 222 -9.53 -3.94 -11.56
C THR A 222 -10.03 -2.55 -11.90
N TYR A 223 -9.29 -1.81 -12.73
CA TYR A 223 -9.54 -0.40 -13.01
C TYR A 223 -10.00 -0.16 -14.45
N ALA A 224 -11.10 0.57 -14.61
CA ALA A 224 -11.63 0.97 -15.91
C ALA A 224 -10.68 1.95 -16.63
N ASP A 225 -9.91 2.73 -15.88
CA ASP A 225 -8.93 3.70 -16.36
C ASP A 225 -7.48 3.18 -16.21
N ALA A 226 -7.27 1.86 -16.23
CA ALA A 226 -5.95 1.25 -16.10
C ALA A 226 -4.94 1.75 -17.14
N ASN A 227 -5.40 2.14 -18.33
CA ASN A 227 -4.58 2.73 -19.38
C ASN A 227 -4.00 4.12 -19.03
N LYS A 228 -4.54 4.81 -18.02
CA LYS A 228 -4.01 6.08 -17.51
C LYS A 228 -2.93 5.90 -16.45
N ILE A 229 -2.69 4.67 -15.97
CA ILE A 229 -1.65 4.39 -14.98
C ILE A 229 -0.30 4.45 -15.67
N PRO A 230 0.62 5.34 -15.23
CA PRO A 230 1.95 5.43 -15.81
C PRO A 230 2.71 4.10 -15.67
N GLN A 231 3.50 3.74 -16.68
CA GLN A 231 4.22 2.45 -16.71
C GLN A 231 5.05 2.24 -15.45
N TYR A 232 5.76 3.29 -14.98
CA TYR A 232 6.61 3.23 -13.79
C TYR A 232 5.85 2.85 -12.51
N ALA A 233 4.53 3.06 -12.46
CA ALA A 233 3.69 2.84 -11.28
C ALA A 233 2.88 1.54 -11.35
N VAL A 234 2.89 0.82 -12.47
CA VAL A 234 2.06 -0.39 -12.67
C VAL A 234 2.31 -1.44 -11.58
N GLY A 235 3.58 -1.67 -11.23
CA GLY A 235 3.95 -2.63 -10.18
C GLY A 235 3.50 -2.19 -8.79
N ASP A 236 3.70 -0.91 -8.46
CA ASP A 236 3.34 -0.33 -7.16
C ASP A 236 1.82 -0.33 -6.96
N VAL A 237 1.07 0.11 -7.97
CA VAL A 237 -0.41 0.12 -7.93
C VAL A 237 -0.95 -1.30 -7.82
N ALA A 238 -0.44 -2.25 -8.62
CA ALA A 238 -0.87 -3.64 -8.51
C ALA A 238 -0.60 -4.22 -7.12
N THR A 239 0.54 -3.90 -6.52
CA THR A 239 0.90 -4.36 -5.17
C THR A 239 -0.03 -3.77 -4.10
N ALA A 240 -0.25 -2.46 -4.14
CA ALA A 240 -1.19 -1.78 -3.25
C ALA A 240 -2.61 -2.35 -3.39
N THR A 241 -3.04 -2.64 -4.62
CA THR A 241 -4.35 -3.27 -4.90
C THR A 241 -4.44 -4.66 -4.27
N LYS A 242 -3.42 -5.51 -4.45
CA LYS A 242 -3.38 -6.86 -3.85
C LYS A 242 -3.42 -6.83 -2.33
N LYS A 243 -2.81 -5.81 -1.71
CA LYS A 243 -2.79 -5.62 -0.25
C LYS A 243 -4.03 -4.91 0.30
N ASN A 244 -5.05 -4.66 -0.53
CA ASN A 244 -6.26 -3.90 -0.16
C ASN A 244 -5.97 -2.47 0.35
N ILE A 245 -4.86 -1.87 -0.10
CA ILE A 245 -4.45 -0.50 0.30
C ILE A 245 -5.26 0.55 -0.45
N VAL A 246 -5.58 0.29 -1.71
CA VAL A 246 -6.23 1.29 -2.57
C VAL A 246 -7.68 1.50 -2.14
N VAL A 247 -8.04 2.75 -1.88
CA VAL A 247 -9.42 3.18 -1.64
C VAL A 247 -9.85 4.15 -2.74
N ASN A 248 -10.98 3.87 -3.37
CA ASN A 248 -11.48 4.59 -4.53
C ASN A 248 -12.94 5.01 -4.32
N TYR A 249 -13.15 6.32 -4.31
CA TYR A 249 -14.46 6.94 -4.17
C TYR A 249 -14.74 7.86 -5.37
N PRO A 250 -15.99 7.93 -5.86
CA PRO A 250 -17.15 7.13 -5.47
C PRO A 250 -17.18 5.74 -6.12
N ASN A 251 -16.38 5.51 -7.16
CA ASN A 251 -16.37 4.24 -7.88
C ASN A 251 -15.09 3.45 -7.58
N PRO A 252 -15.14 2.28 -6.91
CA PRO A 252 -13.96 1.51 -6.58
C PRO A 252 -13.14 1.06 -7.80
N LYS A 253 -13.79 0.99 -8.98
CA LYS A 253 -13.17 0.57 -10.25
C LYS A 253 -12.50 1.70 -11.03
N VAL A 254 -12.42 2.92 -10.49
CA VAL A 254 -11.75 4.05 -11.18
C VAL A 254 -10.68 4.61 -10.27
N LEU A 255 -9.42 4.56 -10.71
CA LEU A 255 -8.29 5.00 -9.89
C LEU A 255 -8.07 6.51 -9.95
N ASN A 256 -8.21 7.14 -11.12
CA ASN A 256 -7.83 8.54 -11.37
C ASN A 256 -6.36 8.84 -11.02
N PRO A 257 -5.38 8.13 -11.63
CA PRO A 257 -4.00 8.11 -11.16
C PRO A 257 -3.32 9.49 -11.12
N SER A 258 -3.55 10.33 -12.12
CA SER A 258 -2.91 11.66 -12.25
C SER A 258 -3.65 12.78 -11.53
N LYS A 259 -4.83 12.51 -10.94
CA LYS A 259 -5.59 13.53 -10.20
C LYS A 259 -4.86 13.83 -8.89
N ALA A 260 -4.81 15.11 -8.50
CA ALA A 260 -4.36 15.50 -7.18
C ALA A 260 -5.20 14.80 -6.10
N ALA A 261 -4.55 14.10 -5.19
CA ALA A 261 -5.20 13.35 -4.13
C ALA A 261 -5.69 14.31 -3.05
N THR A 262 -6.96 14.15 -2.66
CA THR A 262 -7.51 14.94 -1.55
C THR A 262 -7.03 14.43 -0.20
N ARG A 263 -7.20 15.23 0.84
CA ARG A 263 -6.81 14.87 2.20
C ARG A 263 -7.57 13.66 2.73
N GLY A 264 -8.84 13.51 2.36
CA GLY A 264 -9.64 12.32 2.62
C GLY A 264 -9.08 11.07 1.91
N GLU A 265 -8.68 11.20 0.64
CA GLU A 265 -8.07 10.10 -0.12
C GLU A 265 -6.72 9.67 0.44
N ILE A 266 -5.83 10.62 0.76
CA ILE A 266 -4.55 10.34 1.41
C ILE A 266 -4.77 9.63 2.75
N THR A 267 -5.70 10.13 3.56
CA THR A 267 -6.02 9.54 4.88
C THR A 267 -6.51 8.10 4.73
N ALA A 268 -7.40 7.83 3.77
CA ALA A 268 -7.89 6.47 3.51
C ALA A 268 -6.76 5.52 3.06
N LEU A 269 -5.86 5.98 2.19
CA LEU A 269 -4.68 5.22 1.75
C LEU A 269 -3.74 4.91 2.93
N ILE A 270 -3.44 5.90 3.77
CA ILE A 270 -2.57 5.72 4.95
C ILE A 270 -3.21 4.73 5.94
N TYR A 271 -4.51 4.87 6.19
CA TYR A 271 -5.25 3.96 7.06
C TYR A 271 -5.15 2.52 6.56
N GLN A 272 -5.50 2.26 5.29
CA GLN A 272 -5.43 0.91 4.74
C GLN A 272 -3.99 0.39 4.67
N THR A 273 -3.01 1.26 4.50
CA THR A 273 -1.59 0.86 4.57
C THR A 273 -1.25 0.34 5.96
N LEU A 274 -1.65 1.05 7.02
CA LEU A 274 -1.43 0.61 8.40
C LEU A 274 -2.18 -0.70 8.72
N VAL A 275 -3.41 -0.86 8.21
CA VAL A 275 -4.16 -2.13 8.30
C VAL A 275 -3.40 -3.26 7.61
N SER A 276 -2.88 -3.02 6.39
CA SER A 276 -2.12 -4.02 5.63
C SER A 276 -0.81 -4.44 6.30
N GLN A 277 -0.29 -3.61 7.21
CA GLN A 277 0.88 -3.89 8.05
C GLN A 277 0.50 -4.52 9.41
N GLY A 278 -0.79 -4.72 9.70
CA GLY A 278 -1.25 -5.21 11.01
C GLY A 278 -1.04 -4.23 12.16
N LYS A 279 -0.85 -2.93 11.86
CA LYS A 279 -0.59 -1.90 12.88
C LYS A 279 -1.87 -1.32 13.49
N ILE A 280 -2.98 -1.38 12.77
CA ILE A 280 -4.30 -0.92 13.23
C ILE A 280 -5.39 -1.86 12.73
N GLU A 281 -6.53 -1.87 13.43
CA GLU A 281 -7.68 -2.69 13.06
C GLU A 281 -8.36 -2.23 11.75
N PRO A 282 -8.89 -3.16 10.94
CA PRO A 282 -9.70 -2.81 9.78
C PRO A 282 -10.99 -2.10 10.21
N ILE A 283 -11.53 -1.25 9.34
CA ILE A 283 -12.87 -0.69 9.56
C ILE A 283 -13.93 -1.80 9.53
N ALA A 284 -15.02 -1.61 10.27
CA ALA A 284 -16.10 -2.59 10.32
C ALA A 284 -16.75 -2.80 8.94
N ILE A 285 -17.03 -4.07 8.60
CA ILE A 285 -17.53 -4.49 7.29
C ILE A 285 -18.91 -3.92 6.93
N ASN A 286 -19.70 -3.57 7.93
CA ASN A 286 -21.04 -2.99 7.80
C ASN A 286 -21.01 -1.48 7.53
N LEU A 287 -19.86 -0.81 7.63
CA LEU A 287 -19.76 0.60 7.32
C LEU A 287 -19.77 0.82 5.80
N PRO A 288 -20.54 1.80 5.28
CA PRO A 288 -20.56 2.11 3.84
C PRO A 288 -19.17 2.37 3.25
N ALA A 289 -18.24 2.92 4.04
CA ALA A 289 -16.86 3.16 3.62
C ALA A 289 -16.12 1.89 3.15
N HIS A 290 -16.50 0.72 3.69
CA HIS A 290 -15.88 -0.57 3.37
C HIS A 290 -16.02 -0.94 1.88
N GLN A 291 -17.07 -0.46 1.20
CA GLN A 291 -17.30 -0.74 -0.23
C GLN A 291 -16.28 -0.04 -1.16
N TYR A 292 -15.60 1.00 -0.67
CA TYR A 292 -14.62 1.76 -1.45
C TYR A 292 -13.21 1.17 -1.38
N ILE A 293 -12.98 0.20 -0.50
CA ILE A 293 -11.71 -0.54 -0.42
C ILE A 293 -11.64 -1.47 -1.64
N VAL A 294 -10.65 -1.26 -2.50
CA VAL A 294 -10.49 -2.02 -3.72
C VAL A 294 -9.97 -3.41 -3.39
N ARG A 295 -10.71 -4.43 -3.83
CA ARG A 295 -10.38 -5.85 -3.61
C ARG A 295 -10.20 -6.55 -4.95
N THR A 296 -9.13 -7.32 -5.08
CA THR A 296 -8.96 -8.21 -6.25
C THR A 296 -9.88 -9.43 -6.13
N PRO A 297 -10.23 -10.11 -7.23
CA PRO A 297 -11.01 -11.36 -7.19
C PRO A 297 -10.41 -12.45 -6.30
N VAL A 298 -9.08 -12.46 -6.13
CA VAL A 298 -8.37 -13.38 -5.22
C VAL A 298 -8.69 -13.07 -3.75
N ASN A 299 -8.87 -11.79 -3.42
CA ASN A 299 -9.14 -11.33 -2.05
C ASN A 299 -10.62 -11.44 -1.65
N LYS A 300 -11.53 -11.78 -2.59
CA LYS A 300 -12.95 -11.98 -2.27
C LYS A 300 -13.23 -13.29 -1.54
N GLN A 301 -12.35 -14.28 -1.65
CA GLN A 301 -12.54 -15.61 -1.02
C GLN A 301 -12.17 -15.64 0.47
N ASN A 302 -11.34 -14.70 0.95
CA ASN A 302 -10.94 -14.62 2.37
C ASN A 302 -11.80 -13.66 3.20
N ALA A 303 -12.91 -13.18 2.63
CA ALA A 303 -13.78 -12.17 3.24
C ALA A 303 -15.24 -12.66 3.36
N GLN A 304 -15.44 -13.97 3.22
CA GLN A 304 -16.68 -14.69 3.55
C GLN A 304 -16.46 -15.50 4.83
#